data_AF-A0AA50RCY5-F1
#
_entry.id   AF-A0AA50RCY5-F1
#
_cell.length_a   1.000
_cell.length_b   1.000
_cell.length_c   1.000
_cell.angle_alpha   90.00
_cell.angle_beta   90.00
_cell.angle_gamma   90.00
#
_symmetry.space_group_name_H-M   'P 1'
#
loop_
_entity.id
_entity.type
_entity.pdbx_description
1 polymer ?
#
loop_
_entity_poly.entity_id
_entity_poly.type
_entity_poly.pdbx_seq_one_letter_code
_entity_poly.pdbx_strand_id
1 'polypeptide(L)' 'MSGPNGMLYGGDEIGALVFDPGHHSLRVGYAQEDTPKADIPAVIGVGPATHIPDAEEKVPDGNVT' A
#
# COMPACT_ATOMS: atom_id res chain seq x y z
N MET A 1 5.67 -30.83 -30.29
CA MET A 1 4.77 -29.82 -30.89
C MET A 1 3.93 -29.23 -29.77
N SER A 2 3.81 -27.90 -29.81
CA SER A 2 3.32 -26.95 -28.80
C SER A 2 2.13 -27.40 -27.92
N GLY A 3 2.31 -27.37 -26.59
CA GLY A 3 1.22 -26.98 -25.69
C GLY A 3 1.04 -25.45 -25.77
N PRO A 4 -0.12 -24.88 -25.40
CA PRO A 4 -0.35 -23.45 -25.49
C PRO A 4 0.59 -22.74 -24.51
N ASN A 5 1.63 -22.13 -25.07
CA ASN A 5 2.61 -21.27 -24.39
C ASN A 5 1.92 -19.95 -23.99
N GLY A 6 0.97 -20.03 -23.05
CA GLY A 6 0.05 -18.92 -22.78
C GLY A 6 0.07 -18.40 -21.34
N MET A 7 0.08 -19.27 -20.32
CA MET A 7 -0.31 -18.84 -18.97
C MET A 7 0.34 -19.64 -17.81
N LEU A 8 1.52 -20.25 -18.00
CA LEU A 8 2.30 -20.73 -16.84
C LEU A 8 3.33 -19.67 -16.46
N TYR A 9 2.83 -18.51 -16.03
CA TYR A 9 3.63 -17.53 -15.31
C TYR A 9 3.63 -17.93 -13.83
N GLY A 10 4.80 -18.02 -13.21
CA GLY A 10 5.10 -18.77 -11.99
C GLY A 10 4.54 -18.24 -10.68
N GLY A 11 3.42 -17.51 -10.67
CA GLY A 11 2.83 -16.96 -9.44
C GLY A 11 3.74 -15.99 -8.65
N ASP A 12 4.86 -15.61 -9.27
CA ASP A 12 6.03 -14.93 -8.72
C ASP A 12 6.24 -13.55 -9.34
N GLU A 13 5.19 -12.96 -9.92
CA GLU A 13 5.22 -11.61 -10.48
C GLU A 13 4.04 -10.78 -9.95
N ILE A 14 3.68 -10.97 -8.68
CA ILE A 14 2.63 -10.18 -8.07
C ILE A 14 3.20 -8.81 -7.72
N GLY A 15 2.94 -7.83 -8.57
CA GLY A 15 3.23 -6.43 -8.31
C GLY A 15 2.40 -5.89 -7.15
N ALA A 16 2.87 -6.10 -5.92
CA ALA A 16 2.23 -5.64 -4.69
C ALA A 16 3.14 -4.68 -3.92
N LEU A 17 2.52 -3.75 -3.22
CA LEU A 17 3.18 -2.93 -2.20
C LEU A 17 3.10 -3.63 -0.85
N VAL A 18 4.19 -3.62 -0.12
CA VAL A 18 4.29 -4.13 1.24
C VAL A 18 4.42 -2.95 2.19
N PHE A 19 3.52 -2.85 3.17
CA PHE A 19 3.54 -1.84 4.22
C PHE A 19 3.83 -2.51 5.56
N ASP A 20 4.87 -2.05 6.25
CA ASP A 20 5.32 -2.55 7.55
C ASP A 20 5.41 -1.38 8.55
N PRO A 21 4.30 -1.07 9.24
CA PRO A 21 4.26 -0.02 10.23
C PRO A 21 4.94 -0.46 11.53
N GLY A 22 6.07 0.17 11.86
CA GLY A 22 6.77 0.02 13.13
C GLY A 22 6.66 1.25 14.03
N HIS A 23 7.07 1.09 15.30
CA HIS A 23 7.06 2.17 16.29
C HIS A 23 8.01 3.33 15.92
N HIS A 24 9.20 3.02 15.42
CA HIS A 24 10.22 4.01 15.07
C HIS A 24 10.17 4.40 13.59
N SER A 25 9.83 3.45 12.71
CA SER A 25 9.77 3.70 11.28
C SER A 25 8.68 2.91 10.56
N LEU A 26 8.22 3.47 9.46
CA LEU A 26 7.41 2.85 8.43
C LEU A 26 8.33 2.38 7.32
N ARG A 27 8.33 1.07 7.06
CA ARG A 27 9.07 0.48 5.94
C ARG A 27 8.09 0.15 4.82
N VAL A 28 8.47 0.46 3.59
CA VAL A 28 7.66 0.19 2.40
C VAL A 28 8.54 -0.30 1.25
N GLY A 29 8.03 -1.23 0.44
CA GLY A 29 8.73 -1.78 -0.72
C GLY A 29 7.80 -2.58 -1.62
N TYR A 30 8.35 -3.12 -2.71
CA TYR A 30 7.63 -4.06 -3.55
C TYR A 30 7.75 -5.47 -2.97
N ALA A 31 6.69 -6.26 -3.12
CA ALA A 31 6.75 -7.67 -2.79
C ALA A 31 7.89 -8.36 -3.57
N GLN A 32 8.49 -9.37 -2.95
CA GLN A 32 9.56 -10.20 -3.53
C GLN A 32 10.93 -9.53 -3.70
N GLU A 33 11.08 -8.27 -3.28
CA GLU A 33 12.39 -7.63 -3.17
C GLU A 33 13.05 -7.95 -1.81
N ASP A 34 14.39 -7.99 -1.79
CA ASP A 34 15.17 -8.37 -0.61
C ASP A 34 15.14 -7.31 0.51
N THR A 35 14.92 -6.04 0.15
CA THR A 35 14.99 -4.90 1.07
C THR A 35 13.82 -3.93 0.84
N PRO A 36 13.36 -3.24 1.90
CA PRO A 36 12.38 -2.17 1.71
C PRO A 36 13.00 -1.08 0.84
N LYS A 37 12.18 -0.49 -0.03
CA LYS A 37 12.60 0.64 -0.87
C LYS A 37 12.70 1.94 -0.09
N ALA A 38 11.94 2.09 0.99
CA ALA A 38 12.04 3.25 1.87
C ALA A 38 11.89 2.85 3.34
N ASP A 39 12.61 3.59 4.17
CA ASP A 39 12.55 3.56 5.64
C ASP A 39 12.26 4.98 6.13
N ILE A 40 11.02 5.22 6.57
CA ILE A 40 10.49 6.55 6.85
C ILE A 40 10.30 6.66 8.36
N PRO A 41 10.82 7.71 9.04
CA PRO A 41 10.55 7.93 10.45
C PRO A 41 9.04 7.96 10.74
N ALA A 42 8.59 7.22 11.76
CA ALA A 42 7.17 7.13 12.14
C ALA A 42 6.72 8.37 12.95
N VAL A 43 6.98 9.56 12.40
CA VAL A 43 6.65 10.86 12.99
C VAL A 43 5.99 11.76 11.95
N ILE A 44 5.04 12.58 12.39
CA ILE A 44 4.41 13.60 11.56
C ILE A 44 4.62 14.99 12.17
N GLY A 45 4.90 15.98 11.32
CA GLY A 45 4.90 17.38 11.71
C GLY A 45 3.51 17.97 11.50
N VAL A 46 2.98 18.69 12.50
CA VAL A 46 1.70 19.39 12.40
C VAL A 46 1.97 20.90 12.43
N GLY A 47 1.60 21.59 11.35
CA GLY A 47 1.65 23.06 11.27
C GLY A 47 0.45 23.71 11.97
N PRO A 48 0.46 25.04 12.19
CA PRO A 48 -0.68 25.74 12.73
C PRO A 48 -1.93 25.51 11.87
N ALA A 49 -3.03 25.11 12.52
CA ALA A 49 -4.29 24.79 11.86
C ALA A 49 -4.90 26.07 11.26
N THR A 50 -4.73 26.29 9.96
CA THR A 50 -5.47 27.36 9.26
C THR A 50 -6.86 26.93 8.81
N HIS A 51 -7.15 25.63 8.73
CA HIS A 51 -8.48 25.06 8.55
C HIS A 51 -8.34 23.54 8.67
N ILE A 52 -8.86 22.92 9.73
CA ILE A 52 -9.05 21.46 9.73
C ILE A 52 -10.38 21.27 8.99
N PRO A 53 -10.38 20.71 7.76
CA PRO A 53 -11.65 20.37 7.13
C PRO A 53 -12.36 19.34 8.03
N ASP A 54 -13.63 19.59 8.31
CA ASP A 54 -14.47 18.62 9.01
C ASP A 54 -14.38 17.28 8.28
N ALA A 55 -14.33 16.17 9.04
CA ALA A 55 -14.29 14.84 8.45
C ALA A 55 -15.47 14.70 7.48
N GLU A 56 -15.18 14.46 6.19
CA GLU A 56 -16.20 14.19 5.19
C GLU A 56 -17.09 13.05 5.71
N GLU A 57 -18.37 13.36 5.92
CA GLU A 57 -19.38 12.37 6.29
C GLU A 57 -19.35 11.29 5.22
N LYS A 58 -18.97 10.06 5.62
CA LYS A 58 -18.94 8.93 4.70
C LYS A 58 -20.36 8.69 4.18
N VAL A 59 -20.62 9.05 2.93
CA VAL A 59 -21.86 8.72 2.24
C VAL A 59 -22.03 7.20 2.31
N PRO A 60 -23.17 6.68 2.78
CA PRO A 60 -23.37 5.23 2.86
C PRO A 60 -23.17 4.60 1.48
N ASP A 61 -22.22 3.66 1.37
CA ASP A 61 -22.01 2.88 0.16
C ASP A 61 -23.32 2.12 -0.13
N GLY A 62 -24.04 2.49 -1.18
CA GLY A 62 -25.37 1.99 -1.53
C GLY A 62 -25.43 0.53 -1.98
N ASN A 63 -24.49 -0.31 -1.54
CA ASN A 63 -24.50 -1.74 -1.82
C ASN A 63 -25.51 -2.43 -0.87
N VAL A 64 -26.78 -2.36 -1.26
CA VAL A 64 -27.82 -3.27 -0.81
C VAL A 64 -27.59 -4.62 -1.52
N THR A 65 -27.57 -5.69 -0.73
CA THR A 65 -27.54 -7.09 -1.18
C THR A 65 -28.74 -7.46 -2.04
#